data_AF-A0A371PIC2-F1
#
_entry.id   AF-A0A371PIC2-F1
#
_cell.length_a   1.000
_cell.length_b   1.000
_cell.length_c   1.000
_cell.angle_alpha   90.00
_cell.angle_beta   90.00
_cell.angle_gamma   90.00
#
_symmetry.space_group_name_H-M   'P 1'
#
loop_
_entity.id
_entity.type
_entity.pdbx_description
1 polymer ?
#
loop_
_entity_poly.entity_id
_entity_poly.type
_entity_poly.pdbx_seq_one_letter_code
_entity_poly.pdbx_strand_id
1 'polypeptide(L)'
;MSTRPRDGKKATRGRTRIWDNVLDVLFRGARRNQRDSDRNENADELMQVVQRVEGVVTVQSIRAREHGHYVVAEIVISVNPRITVLEGQEIAKRVRMLLMHRFHHLTDVSIYVEPYDPGYPYKSNHDPNQEQMPTLLQ
;
A
#
# COMPACT_ATOMS: atom_id res chain seq x y z
N MET A 1 43.79 8.83 -35.74
CA MET A 1 42.85 7.75 -35.36
C MET A 1 42.06 8.23 -34.15
N SER A 2 40.76 8.56 -34.25
CA SER A 2 39.60 7.63 -34.38
C SER A 2 39.56 6.69 -33.15
N THR A 3 38.58 6.71 -32.25
CA THR A 3 37.11 6.82 -32.41
C THR A 3 36.42 7.35 -31.13
N ARG A 4 35.29 8.07 -31.27
CA ARG A 4 34.18 8.05 -30.28
C ARG A 4 33.32 6.80 -30.55
N PRO A 5 32.57 6.22 -29.59
CA PRO A 5 31.15 6.63 -29.37
C PRO A 5 30.66 6.47 -27.88
N ARG A 6 29.68 7.25 -27.41
CA ARG A 6 28.21 6.98 -27.28
C ARG A 6 27.90 5.90 -26.22
N ASP A 7 27.15 6.15 -25.15
CA ASP A 7 25.68 6.09 -25.03
C ASP A 7 25.35 6.27 -23.51
N GLY A 8 24.18 6.64 -23.01
CA GLY A 8 22.86 6.78 -23.58
C GLY A 8 21.91 7.31 -22.50
N LYS A 9 20.95 8.14 -22.92
CA LYS A 9 19.85 8.62 -22.09
C LYS A 9 18.93 7.45 -21.73
N LYS A 10 18.50 7.32 -20.47
CA LYS A 10 17.23 6.66 -20.10
C LYS A 10 16.60 7.45 -18.94
N ALA A 11 15.68 8.35 -19.23
CA ALA A 11 14.23 8.10 -19.37
C ALA A 11 13.55 7.82 -18.02
N THR A 12 13.06 8.88 -17.38
CA THR A 12 11.94 8.79 -16.43
C THR A 12 10.86 9.77 -16.89
N ARG A 13 10.09 9.31 -17.87
CA ARG A 13 8.83 9.93 -18.29
C ARG A 13 7.71 8.97 -17.91
N GLY A 14 6.72 9.48 -17.19
CA GLY A 14 5.46 8.76 -16.96
C GLY A 14 5.15 8.36 -15.52
N ARG A 15 5.64 9.08 -14.50
CA ARG A 15 5.00 9.06 -13.18
C ARG A 15 3.61 9.67 -13.36
N THR A 16 2.57 8.84 -13.42
CA THR A 16 1.20 9.33 -13.64
C THR A 16 0.77 10.12 -12.41
N ARG A 17 0.90 11.45 -12.51
CA ARG A 17 0.53 12.49 -11.54
C ARG A 17 -0.89 12.37 -10.97
N ILE A 18 -1.73 11.55 -11.59
CA ILE A 18 -3.11 11.30 -11.17
C ILE A 18 -3.11 10.63 -9.79
N TRP A 19 -2.31 9.58 -9.59
CA TRP A 19 -2.28 8.86 -8.33
C TRP A 19 -1.58 9.66 -7.24
N ASP A 20 -0.47 10.34 -7.53
CA ASP A 20 0.19 11.22 -6.54
C ASP A 20 -0.78 12.31 -6.04
N ASN A 21 -1.57 12.93 -6.92
CA ASN A 21 -2.53 13.96 -6.51
C ASN A 21 -3.78 13.39 -5.81
N VAL A 22 -4.26 12.20 -6.21
CA VAL A 22 -5.41 11.55 -5.57
C VAL A 22 -5.02 11.05 -4.18
N LEU A 23 -3.85 10.43 -4.04
CA LEU A 23 -3.25 10.08 -2.76
C LEU A 23 -3.01 11.35 -1.94
N ASP A 24 -2.42 12.42 -2.48
CA ASP A 24 -2.16 13.65 -1.71
C ASP A 24 -3.45 14.43 -1.34
N VAL A 25 -4.56 14.22 -2.06
CA VAL A 25 -5.89 14.74 -1.70
C VAL A 25 -6.57 13.87 -0.63
N LEU A 26 -6.47 12.55 -0.72
CA LEU A 26 -6.95 11.59 0.30
C LEU A 26 -6.12 11.64 1.59
N PHE A 27 -4.81 11.85 1.47
CA PHE A 27 -3.83 11.93 2.56
C PHE A 27 -3.49 13.37 2.96
N ARG A 28 -4.18 14.41 2.45
CA ARG A 28 -3.96 15.81 2.89
C ARG A 28 -4.14 16.01 4.40
N GLY A 29 -4.84 15.09 5.07
CA GLY A 29 -4.97 15.02 6.53
C GLY A 29 -3.80 14.34 7.26
N ALA A 30 -2.82 13.75 6.57
CA ALA A 30 -1.74 12.94 7.16
C ALA A 30 -0.50 13.74 7.60
N ARG A 31 -0.44 15.06 7.33
CA ARG A 31 0.66 15.95 7.77
C ARG A 31 0.20 17.04 8.74
N ARG A 32 -0.73 16.73 9.64
CA ARG A 32 -0.97 17.61 10.81
C ARG A 32 -1.46 16.80 12.01
N ASN A 33 -0.74 17.02 13.12
CA ASN A 33 -0.92 16.49 14.48
C ASN A 33 -0.47 15.05 14.77
N GLN A 34 0.82 14.98 15.10
CA GLN A 34 1.29 14.54 16.42
C GLN A 34 0.25 14.84 17.54
N ARG A 35 -0.65 13.91 17.84
CA ARG A 35 -1.43 13.78 19.10
C ARG A 35 -2.28 12.53 18.96
N ASP A 36 -1.74 11.38 19.33
CA ASP A 36 -2.48 10.13 19.63
C ASP A 36 -1.45 9.16 20.26
N SER A 37 -0.83 9.55 21.39
CA SER A 37 0.11 8.69 22.12
C SER A 37 -0.58 7.61 22.96
N ASP A 38 -1.89 7.75 23.19
CA ASP A 38 -2.63 6.90 24.15
C ASP A 38 -3.59 5.92 23.44
N ARG A 39 -3.54 5.87 22.10
CA ARG A 39 -4.48 5.17 21.21
C ARG A 39 -3.85 3.98 20.45
N ASN A 40 -2.66 3.57 20.87
CA ASN A 40 -1.81 2.68 20.09
C ASN A 40 -2.11 1.19 20.37
N GLU A 41 -2.62 0.86 21.56
CA GLU A 41 -2.81 -0.54 21.97
C GLU A 41 -3.80 -1.30 21.08
N ASN A 42 -4.94 -0.69 20.72
CA ASN A 42 -5.90 -1.31 19.81
C ASN A 42 -5.43 -1.33 18.34
N ALA A 43 -4.65 -0.31 17.94
CA ALA A 43 -4.16 -0.19 16.56
C ALA A 43 -3.15 -1.29 16.22
N ASP A 44 -2.28 -1.63 17.17
CA ASP A 44 -1.30 -2.71 17.01
C ASP A 44 -1.98 -4.08 16.90
N GLU A 45 -3.02 -4.34 17.71
CA GLU A 45 -3.80 -5.58 17.59
C GLU A 45 -4.52 -5.67 16.24
N LEU A 46 -5.16 -4.57 15.80
CA LEU A 46 -5.77 -4.46 14.48
C LEU A 46 -4.74 -4.77 13.38
N MET A 47 -3.55 -4.17 13.46
CA MET A 47 -2.48 -4.38 12.50
C MET A 47 -2.05 -5.84 12.43
N GLN A 48 -1.78 -6.47 13.58
CA GLN A 48 -1.38 -7.88 13.62
C GLN A 48 -2.44 -8.80 13.01
N VAL A 49 -3.71 -8.48 13.24
CA VAL A 49 -4.82 -9.26 12.72
C VAL A 49 -4.95 -9.12 11.21
N VAL A 50 -4.87 -7.89 10.68
CA VAL A 50 -4.93 -7.64 9.22
C VAL A 50 -3.73 -8.25 8.50
N GLN A 51 -2.53 -8.15 9.08
CA GLN A 51 -1.30 -8.67 8.48
C GLN A 51 -1.31 -10.20 8.33
N ARG A 52 -2.14 -10.92 9.09
CA ARG A 52 -2.31 -12.38 8.99
C ARG A 52 -3.28 -12.81 7.90
N VAL A 53 -3.97 -11.88 7.25
CA VAL A 53 -4.93 -12.20 6.18
C VAL A 53 -4.18 -12.52 4.89
N GLU A 54 -4.53 -13.64 4.27
CA GLU A 54 -3.95 -14.05 3.00
C GLU A 54 -4.21 -13.02 1.90
N GLY A 55 -3.15 -12.66 1.18
CA GLY A 55 -3.18 -11.67 0.09
C GLY A 55 -2.81 -10.25 0.53
N VAL A 56 -2.74 -9.97 1.84
CA VAL A 56 -2.18 -8.71 2.36
C VAL A 56 -0.66 -8.80 2.34
N VAL A 57 -0.01 -7.92 1.58
CA VAL A 57 1.46 -7.82 1.55
C VAL A 57 1.94 -6.99 2.74
N THR A 58 1.37 -5.81 2.91
CA THR A 58 1.68 -4.92 4.04
C THR A 58 0.48 -4.04 4.37
N VAL A 59 0.37 -3.66 5.63
CA VAL A 59 -0.55 -2.59 6.05
C VAL A 59 0.20 -1.26 5.97
N GLN A 60 -0.34 -0.30 5.21
CA GLN A 60 0.29 1.02 5.03
C GLN A 60 -0.08 1.98 6.16
N SER A 61 -1.35 1.96 6.57
CA SER A 61 -1.87 2.86 7.60
C SER A 61 -3.13 2.27 8.21
N ILE A 62 -3.28 2.45 9.52
CA ILE A 62 -4.52 2.21 10.25
C ILE A 62 -4.90 3.50 10.96
N ARG A 63 -6.14 3.93 10.81
CA ARG A 63 -6.72 5.07 11.51
C ARG A 63 -8.02 4.63 12.16
N ALA A 64 -7.99 4.42 13.46
CA ALA A 64 -9.21 4.28 14.24
C ALA A 64 -9.69 5.68 14.63
N ARG A 65 -10.97 5.97 14.42
CA ARG A 65 -11.65 7.19 14.86
C ARG A 65 -12.83 6.82 15.72
N GLU A 66 -12.75 7.19 16.99
CA GLU A 66 -13.83 7.02 17.95
C GLU A 66 -14.79 8.20 17.84
N HIS A 67 -16.07 7.88 17.73
CA HIS A 67 -17.19 8.80 17.76
C HIS A 67 -18.09 8.38 18.91
N GLY A 68 -17.86 8.94 20.09
CA GLY A 68 -18.63 8.62 21.29
C GLY A 68 -18.55 7.14 21.65
N HIS A 69 -19.64 6.39 21.39
CA HIS A 69 -19.74 4.97 21.75
C HIS A 69 -19.33 3.99 20.64
N TYR A 70 -18.92 4.48 19.47
CA TYR A 70 -18.55 3.63 18.34
C TYR A 70 -17.21 4.01 17.73
N VAL A 71 -16.49 3.01 17.23
CA VAL A 71 -15.22 3.19 16.54
C VAL A 71 -15.39 2.92 15.05
N VAL A 72 -14.92 3.84 14.22
CA VAL A 72 -14.81 3.70 12.77
C VAL A 72 -13.34 3.54 12.42
N ALA A 73 -12.99 2.48 11.68
CA ALA A 73 -11.62 2.22 11.28
C ALA A 73 -11.44 2.44 9.77
N GLU A 74 -10.43 3.22 9.39
CA GLU A 74 -9.94 3.35 8.03
C GLU A 74 -8.60 2.63 7.92
N ILE A 75 -8.48 1.70 6.97
CA ILE A 75 -7.29 0.86 6.81
C ILE A 75 -6.85 0.90 5.36
N VAL A 76 -5.57 1.12 5.14
CA VAL A 76 -4.95 1.04 3.81
C VAL A 76 -4.07 -0.20 3.77
N ILE A 77 -4.39 -1.13 2.88
CA ILE A 77 -3.62 -2.35 2.67
C ILE A 77 -2.96 -2.32 1.29
N SER A 78 -1.74 -2.83 1.23
CA SER A 78 -1.08 -3.11 -0.04
C SER A 78 -1.22 -4.58 -0.40
N VAL A 79 -1.57 -4.83 -1.65
CA VAL A 79 -1.73 -6.17 -2.23
C VAL A 79 -0.79 -6.34 -3.42
N ASN A 80 -0.60 -7.58 -3.86
CA ASN A 80 0.24 -7.86 -5.03
C ASN A 80 -0.33 -7.17 -6.29
N PRO A 81 0.44 -6.33 -7.00
CA PRO A 81 -0.06 -5.59 -8.17
C PRO A 81 -0.46 -6.49 -9.35
N ARG A 82 -0.12 -7.79 -9.31
CA ARG A 82 -0.47 -8.77 -10.35
C ARG A 82 -1.86 -9.40 -10.17
N ILE A 83 -2.53 -9.16 -9.04
CA ILE A 83 -3.89 -9.68 -8.83
C ILE A 83 -4.92 -8.80 -9.53
N THR A 84 -6.08 -9.39 -9.81
CA THR A 84 -7.21 -8.66 -10.39
C THR A 84 -7.87 -7.73 -9.37
N VAL A 85 -8.60 -6.72 -9.87
CA VAL A 85 -9.38 -5.82 -9.01
C VAL A 85 -10.40 -6.59 -8.17
N LEU A 86 -11.00 -7.64 -8.74
CA LEU A 86 -11.95 -8.51 -8.04
C LEU A 86 -11.27 -9.25 -6.87
N GLU A 87 -10.09 -9.82 -7.07
CA GLU A 87 -9.33 -10.47 -6.00
C GLU A 87 -8.93 -9.48 -4.90
N GLY A 88 -8.53 -8.26 -5.27
CA GLY A 88 -8.27 -7.18 -4.31
C GLY A 88 -9.50 -6.83 -3.47
N GLN A 89 -10.67 -6.75 -4.10
CA GLN A 89 -11.94 -6.50 -3.40
C GLN A 89 -12.30 -7.65 -2.45
N GLU A 90 -12.08 -8.90 -2.86
CA GLU A 90 -12.34 -10.06 -2.00
C GLU A 90 -11.40 -10.10 -0.78
N ILE A 91 -10.12 -9.72 -0.95
CA ILE A 91 -9.19 -9.56 0.17
C ILE A 91 -9.71 -8.49 1.13
N ALA A 92 -10.09 -7.31 0.63
CA ALA A 92 -10.64 -6.25 1.45
C ALA A 92 -11.90 -6.71 2.22
N LYS A 93 -12.82 -7.41 1.54
CA LYS A 93 -14.03 -7.95 2.17
C LYS A 93 -13.70 -8.94 3.28
N ARG A 94 -12.73 -9.84 3.08
CA ARG A 94 -12.26 -10.79 4.11
C ARG A 94 -11.69 -10.07 5.32
N VAL A 95 -10.82 -9.08 5.09
CA VAL A 95 -10.26 -8.26 6.18
C VAL A 95 -11.37 -7.55 6.95
N ARG A 96 -12.33 -6.93 6.26
CA ARG A 96 -13.48 -6.25 6.90
C ARG A 96 -14.27 -7.20 7.78
N MET A 97 -14.67 -8.36 7.25
CA MET A 97 -15.46 -9.35 8.01
C MET A 97 -14.70 -9.84 9.23
N LEU A 98 -13.39 -10.10 9.09
CA LEU A 98 -12.56 -10.58 10.19
C LEU A 98 -12.45 -9.54 11.31
N LEU A 99 -12.26 -8.27 10.97
CA LEU A 99 -12.19 -7.18 11.94
C LEU A 99 -13.53 -6.97 12.66
N MET A 100 -14.63 -6.93 11.92
CA MET A 100 -15.96 -6.78 12.53
C MET A 100 -16.34 -7.97 13.42
N HIS A 101 -15.86 -9.18 13.10
CA HIS A 101 -16.10 -10.37 13.92
C HIS A 101 -15.27 -10.37 15.21
N ARG A 102 -14.01 -9.90 15.15
CA ARG A 102 -13.09 -9.94 16.29
C ARG A 102 -13.29 -8.76 17.25
N PHE A 103 -13.71 -7.61 16.74
CA PHE A 103 -13.83 -6.37 17.51
C PHE A 103 -15.25 -5.83 17.47
N HIS A 104 -16.05 -6.15 18.48
CA HIS A 104 -17.46 -5.71 18.57
C HIS A 104 -17.66 -4.20 18.74
N HIS A 105 -16.61 -3.47 19.13
CA HIS A 105 -16.65 -2.01 19.26
C HIS A 105 -16.48 -1.28 17.90
N LEU A 106 -16.06 -2.00 16.85
CA LEU A 106 -16.00 -1.44 15.50
C LEU A 106 -17.40 -1.41 14.91
N THR A 107 -17.90 -0.22 14.60
CA THR A 107 -19.21 -0.04 13.96
C THR A 107 -19.10 0.00 12.44
N ASP A 108 -18.02 0.56 11.92
CA ASP A 108 -17.74 0.49 10.49
C ASP A 108 -16.23 0.41 10.21
N VAL A 109 -15.90 -0.27 9.12
CA VAL A 109 -14.52 -0.46 8.67
C VAL A 109 -14.45 -0.20 7.16
N SER A 110 -13.66 0.80 6.80
CA SER A 110 -13.37 1.18 5.42
C SER A 110 -11.96 0.72 5.05
N ILE A 111 -11.84 -0.06 3.98
CA ILE A 111 -10.58 -0.66 3.54
C ILE A 111 -10.25 -0.19 2.14
N TYR A 112 -9.07 0.40 2.00
CA TYR A 112 -8.52 0.86 0.74
C TYR A 112 -7.43 -0.10 0.30
N VAL A 113 -7.54 -0.57 -0.93
CA VAL A 113 -6.60 -1.50 -1.54
C VAL A 113 -5.69 -0.74 -2.49
N GLU A 114 -4.39 -0.82 -2.23
CA GLU A 114 -3.37 -0.20 -3.06
C GLU A 114 -2.43 -1.29 -3.62
N PRO A 115 -1.92 -1.13 -4.84
CA PRO A 115 -0.87 -2.02 -5.34
C PRO A 115 0.41 -1.79 -4.54
N TYR A 116 1.09 -2.87 -4.17
CA TYR A 116 2.42 -2.79 -3.57
C TYR A 116 3.43 -2.28 -4.60
N ASP A 117 4.12 -1.17 -4.30
CA ASP A 117 5.17 -0.62 -5.15
C ASP A 117 6.52 -1.30 -4.84
N PRO A 118 7.11 -2.06 -5.78
CA PRO A 118 8.44 -2.64 -5.61
C PRO A 118 9.58 -1.60 -5.70
N GLY A 119 9.29 -0.31 -5.89
CA GLY A 119 10.25 0.79 -6.06
C GLY A 119 10.95 1.28 -4.79
N TYR A 120 10.64 0.73 -3.61
CA TYR A 120 11.43 0.98 -2.40
C TYR A 120 12.54 -0.08 -2.29
N PRO A 121 13.84 0.31 -2.17
CA PRO A 121 14.94 -0.63 -2.22
C PRO A 121 15.04 -1.41 -0.91
N TYR A 122 14.21 -2.42 -0.74
CA TYR A 122 14.56 -3.56 0.08
C TYR A 122 15.38 -4.51 -0.77
N LYS A 123 16.47 -5.04 -0.20
CA LYS A 123 17.30 -6.06 -0.86
C LYS A 123 16.42 -7.27 -1.12
N SER A 124 15.85 -7.36 -2.32
CA SER A 124 15.26 -8.60 -2.77
C SER A 124 16.41 -9.58 -2.98
N ASN A 125 16.31 -10.78 -2.43
CA ASN A 125 17.14 -11.91 -2.85
C ASN A 125 16.69 -12.36 -4.25
N HIS A 126 16.55 -11.43 -5.21
CA HIS A 126 16.09 -11.74 -6.55
C HIS A 126 17.29 -12.15 -7.40
N ASP A 127 17.20 -13.38 -7.88
CA ASP A 127 18.13 -14.10 -8.75
C ASP A 127 18.60 -13.22 -9.96
N PRO A 128 19.92 -13.09 -10.21
CA PRO A 128 20.48 -12.28 -11.31
C PRO A 128 20.22 -12.83 -12.72
N ASN A 129 19.58 -14.00 -12.87
CA ASN A 129 19.39 -14.67 -14.17
C ASN A 129 18.21 -14.19 -15.04
N GLN A 130 17.50 -13.11 -14.70
CA GLN A 130 16.52 -12.52 -15.64
C GLN A 130 17.23 -11.55 -16.59
N GLU A 131 17.78 -12.15 -17.64
CA GLU A 131 18.55 -11.54 -18.71
C GLU A 131 17.88 -10.32 -19.35
N GLN A 132 18.69 -9.28 -19.50
CA GLN A 132 18.40 -8.04 -20.20
C GLN A 132 18.05 -8.33 -21.67
N MET A 133 16.83 -7.99 -22.10
CA MET A 133 16.52 -7.88 -23.53
C MET A 133 16.74 -6.44 -23.97
N PRO A 134 17.75 -6.13 -24.82
CA PRO A 134 17.91 -4.78 -25.36
C PRO A 134 16.97 -4.60 -26.54
N THR A 135 15.95 -3.75 -26.41
CA THR A 135 15.19 -3.29 -27.58
C THR A 135 16.09 -2.37 -28.40
N LEU A 136 16.57 -2.89 -29.54
CA LEU A 136 17.30 -2.12 -30.54
C LEU A 136 16.33 -1.13 -31.20
N LEU A 137 16.56 0.15 -30.96
CA LEU A 137 16.07 1.23 -31.81
C LEU A 137 17.29 1.92 -32.42
N GLN A 138 17.56 1.61 -33.69
CA GLN A 138 18.20 2.52 -34.64
C GLN A 138 17.48 2.45 -35.98
#